data_AF-A0A167EUX8-F1
#
_entry.id   AF-A0A167EUX8-F1
#
_cell.length_a   1.000
_cell.length_b   1.000
_cell.length_c   1.000
_cell.angle_alpha   90.00
_cell.angle_beta   90.00
_cell.angle_gamma   90.00
#
_symmetry.space_group_name_H-M   'P 1'
#
loop_
_entity.id
_entity.type
_entity.pdbx_description
1 polymer ?
#
loop_
_entity_poly.entity_id
_entity_poly.type
_entity_poly.pdbx_seq_one_letter_code
_entity_poly.pdbx_strand_id
1 'polypeptide(L)'
;MVLSKTVAEKVLRSEPWQPQAKQMCERLLEKNSTLSGPQQGGGGKVPYPKHVWSPAGGWYAQPGNWRANTLVAAGIMVGIVAVTWKFSAERETWARKPEPGEWHPSRYWSKQLIQWDKEDRLKEQANAKE
;
A
#
# COMPACT_ATOMS: atom_id res chain seq x y z
N MET A 1 41.63 17.22 22.21
CA MET A 1 41.20 17.02 20.81
C MET A 1 40.40 18.25 20.33
N VAL A 2 41.00 19.45 20.36
CA VAL A 2 40.33 20.73 20.04
C VAL A 2 41.27 21.61 19.20
N LEU A 3 41.94 21.00 18.22
CA LEU A 3 42.87 21.70 17.32
C LEU A 3 42.50 21.54 15.83
N SER A 4 41.45 20.76 15.52
CA SER A 4 41.08 20.48 14.13
C SER A 4 40.03 21.44 13.56
N LYS A 5 39.16 22.03 14.39
CA LYS A 5 38.11 22.95 13.89
C LYS A 5 38.66 24.31 13.47
N THR A 6 39.61 24.87 14.21
CA THR A 6 40.13 26.23 13.95
C THR A 6 41.00 26.32 12.70
N VAL A 7 41.72 25.24 12.35
CA VAL A 7 42.55 25.19 11.14
C VAL A 7 41.69 24.96 9.90
N ALA A 8 40.71 24.07 9.97
CA ALA A 8 39.75 23.85 8.87
C ALA A 8 38.93 25.13 8.58
N GLU A 9 38.54 25.86 9.61
CA GLU A 9 37.79 27.12 9.47
C GLU A 9 38.64 28.28 8.93
N LYS A 10 39.94 28.30 9.24
CA LYS A 10 40.90 29.26 8.65
C LYS A 10 41.21 28.94 7.19
N VAL A 11 41.37 27.66 6.82
CA VAL A 11 41.59 27.22 5.44
C VAL A 11 40.35 27.46 4.57
N LEU A 12 39.15 27.24 5.10
CA LEU A 12 37.90 27.54 4.40
C LEU A 12 37.65 29.05 4.20
N ARG A 13 38.29 29.92 5.00
CA ARG A 13 38.22 31.39 4.86
C ARG A 13 39.31 32.01 3.98
N SER A 14 40.38 31.29 3.65
CA SER A 14 41.53 31.82 2.89
C SER A 14 41.41 31.70 1.37
N GLU A 15 40.35 31.07 0.87
CA GLU A 15 40.11 30.89 -0.57
C GLU A 15 39.42 32.15 -1.16
N PRO A 16 40.10 32.95 -2.02
CA PRO A 16 39.55 34.19 -2.59
C PRO A 16 38.38 33.99 -3.57
N TRP A 17 38.01 32.74 -3.85
CA TRP A 17 36.95 32.35 -4.79
C TRP A 17 35.58 32.00 -4.15
N GLN A 18 35.43 32.21 -2.84
CA GLN A 18 34.20 31.88 -2.11
C GLN A 18 32.98 32.78 -2.36
N PRO A 19 33.06 34.11 -2.61
CA PRO A 19 31.82 34.89 -2.79
C PRO A 19 31.10 34.51 -4.08
N GLN A 20 31.83 34.23 -5.15
CA GLN A 20 31.22 33.78 -6.40
C GLN A 20 30.69 32.34 -6.29
N ALA A 21 31.43 31.42 -5.66
CA ALA A 21 30.99 30.04 -5.51
C ALA A 21 29.75 29.91 -4.60
N LYS A 22 29.68 30.67 -3.50
CA LYS A 22 28.48 30.72 -2.64
C LYS A 22 27.30 31.38 -3.34
N GLN A 23 27.50 32.52 -4.01
CA GLN A 23 26.45 33.15 -4.80
C GLN A 23 26.00 32.27 -5.97
N MET A 24 26.88 31.42 -6.51
CA MET A 24 26.51 30.48 -7.57
C MET A 24 25.72 29.30 -7.01
N CYS A 25 26.13 28.72 -5.87
CA CYS A 25 25.35 27.68 -5.19
C CYS A 25 23.98 28.18 -4.70
N GLU A 26 23.91 29.38 -4.12
CA GLU A 26 22.64 30.00 -3.72
C GLU A 26 21.75 30.30 -4.94
N ARG A 27 22.30 30.83 -6.03
CA ARG A 27 21.55 31.00 -7.29
C ARG A 27 21.13 29.66 -7.92
N LEU A 28 21.91 28.60 -7.77
CA LEU A 28 21.56 27.27 -8.28
C LEU A 28 20.45 26.64 -7.41
N LEU A 29 20.48 26.84 -6.09
CA LEU A 29 19.41 26.43 -5.18
C LEU A 29 18.12 27.23 -5.41
N GLU A 30 18.22 28.54 -5.67
CA GLU A 30 17.08 29.42 -5.99
C GLU A 30 16.48 29.12 -7.39
N LYS A 31 17.33 28.79 -8.38
CA LYS A 31 16.85 28.29 -9.67
C LYS A 31 16.16 26.93 -9.52
N ASN A 32 16.61 26.06 -8.62
CA ASN A 32 16.00 24.75 -8.44
C ASN A 32 14.71 24.79 -7.59
N SER A 33 14.53 25.80 -6.72
CA SER A 33 13.28 26.01 -5.97
C SER A 33 12.18 26.65 -6.83
N THR A 34 12.55 27.48 -7.81
CA THR A 34 11.63 28.05 -8.81
C THR A 34 11.29 27.09 -9.95
N LEU A 35 12.02 25.97 -10.09
CA LEU A 35 11.71 24.86 -11.00
C LEU A 35 10.81 23.79 -10.36
N SER A 36 10.01 24.16 -9.36
CA SER A 36 8.73 23.48 -9.11
C SER A 36 7.70 23.89 -10.17
N GLY A 37 8.06 23.68 -11.45
CA GLY A 37 7.09 23.74 -12.53
C GLY A 37 5.98 22.75 -12.22
N PRO A 38 4.70 23.09 -12.46
CA PRO A 38 3.61 22.17 -12.20
C PRO A 38 3.89 20.90 -13.00
N GLN A 39 4.01 19.80 -12.28
CA GLN A 39 4.16 18.47 -12.84
C GLN A 39 2.86 18.09 -13.55
N GLN A 40 2.70 18.55 -14.79
CA GLN A 40 1.56 18.27 -15.63
C GLN A 40 2.01 17.29 -16.71
N GLY A 41 2.22 16.05 -16.27
CA GLY A 41 2.35 14.89 -17.13
C GLY A 41 1.00 14.58 -17.78
N GLY A 42 0.70 15.28 -18.87
CA GLY A 42 -0.47 15.03 -19.70
C GLY A 42 -0.31 15.81 -21.00
N GLY A 43 0.20 15.15 -22.05
CA GLY A 43 0.29 15.73 -23.39
C GLY A 43 -1.06 16.28 -23.85
N GLY A 44 -1.02 17.27 -24.75
CA GLY A 44 -2.21 17.99 -25.21
C GLY A 44 -3.35 17.05 -25.61
N LYS A 45 -4.56 17.30 -25.08
CA LYS A 45 -5.75 16.49 -25.38
C LYS A 45 -6.16 16.74 -26.83
N VAL A 46 -6.12 15.69 -27.65
CA VAL A 46 -6.71 15.72 -29.01
C VAL A 46 -8.20 16.04 -28.87
N PRO A 47 -8.79 16.94 -29.70
CA PRO A 47 -10.21 17.23 -29.63
C PRO A 47 -11.04 15.96 -29.90
N TYR A 48 -12.03 15.71 -29.05
CA TYR A 48 -12.91 14.55 -29.13
C TYR A 48 -14.37 14.98 -28.95
N PRO A 49 -15.32 14.27 -29.59
CA PRO A 49 -16.75 14.56 -29.45
C PRO A 49 -17.21 14.36 -28.00
N LYS A 50 -17.81 15.39 -27.40
CA LYS A 50 -18.22 15.39 -25.98
C LYS A 50 -19.58 14.74 -25.72
N HIS A 51 -20.39 14.60 -26.78
CA HIS A 51 -21.76 14.07 -26.70
C HIS A 51 -21.82 12.54 -26.83
N VAL A 52 -20.68 11.88 -27.06
CA VAL A 52 -20.61 10.43 -27.16
C VAL A 52 -20.40 9.85 -25.77
N TRP A 53 -21.35 9.05 -25.32
CA TRP A 53 -21.26 8.32 -24.07
C TRP A 53 -20.97 6.84 -24.33
N SER A 54 -20.01 6.30 -23.61
CA SER A 54 -19.66 4.87 -23.61
C SER A 54 -19.64 4.35 -22.17
N PRO A 55 -20.16 3.14 -21.91
CA PRO A 55 -20.23 2.60 -20.55
C PRO A 55 -18.87 2.38 -19.89
N ALA A 56 -17.82 2.13 -20.67
CA ALA A 56 -16.45 1.95 -20.18
C ALA A 56 -15.68 3.27 -19.94
N GLY A 57 -16.30 4.42 -20.21
CA GLY A 57 -15.64 5.72 -20.26
C GLY A 57 -15.25 6.14 -21.70
N GLY A 58 -14.97 7.43 -21.87
CA GLY A 58 -14.59 8.03 -23.16
C GLY A 58 -13.13 8.49 -23.19
N TRP A 59 -12.82 9.41 -24.10
CA TRP A 59 -11.48 9.99 -24.20
C TRP A 59 -11.09 10.77 -22.95
N TYR A 60 -9.95 10.38 -22.35
CA TYR A 60 -9.39 11.01 -21.14
C TYR A 60 -10.39 11.11 -19.99
N ALA A 61 -11.13 10.03 -19.72
CA ALA A 61 -12.10 9.97 -18.64
C ALA A 61 -11.41 10.14 -17.27
N GLN A 62 -11.59 11.30 -16.65
CA GLN A 62 -11.08 11.61 -15.32
C GLN A 62 -12.23 12.20 -14.48
N PRO A 63 -13.16 11.37 -14.00
CA PRO A 63 -14.28 11.85 -13.20
C PRO A 63 -13.75 12.40 -11.87
N GLY A 64 -14.23 13.58 -11.46
CA GLY A 64 -13.80 14.23 -10.21
C GLY A 64 -14.00 13.34 -8.97
N ASN A 65 -14.99 12.45 -9.01
CA ASN A 65 -15.35 11.55 -7.91
C ASN A 65 -14.80 10.12 -8.06
N TRP A 66 -13.72 9.92 -8.83
CA TRP A 66 -13.17 8.57 -9.08
C TRP A 66 -12.91 7.77 -7.80
N ARG A 67 -12.45 8.42 -6.72
CA ARG A 67 -12.19 7.78 -5.42
C ARG A 67 -13.46 7.19 -4.81
N ALA A 68 -14.53 7.98 -4.76
CA ALA A 68 -15.80 7.53 -4.20
C ALA A 68 -16.39 6.38 -5.03
N ASN A 69 -16.35 6.49 -6.37
CA ASN A 69 -16.88 5.45 -7.25
C ASN A 69 -16.13 4.12 -7.10
N THR A 70 -14.79 4.17 -7.01
CA THR A 70 -13.98 2.97 -6.75
C THR A 70 -14.22 2.39 -5.36
N LEU A 71 -14.42 3.23 -4.34
CA LEU A 71 -14.75 2.76 -2.98
C LEU A 71 -16.09 2.03 -2.95
N VAL A 72 -17.11 2.55 -3.65
CA VAL A 72 -18.41 1.88 -3.77
C VAL A 72 -18.27 0.55 -4.51
N ALA A 73 -17.58 0.53 -5.65
CA ALA A 73 -17.33 -0.70 -6.40
C ALA A 73 -16.57 -1.75 -5.57
N ALA A 74 -15.53 -1.32 -4.86
CA ALA A 74 -14.78 -2.19 -3.96
C ALA A 74 -15.64 -2.72 -2.81
N GLY A 75 -16.49 -1.86 -2.21
CA GLY A 75 -17.42 -2.26 -1.15
C GLY A 75 -18.40 -3.33 -1.61
N ILE A 76 -18.96 -3.19 -2.82
CA ILE A 76 -19.85 -4.20 -3.42
C ILE A 76 -19.09 -5.51 -3.64
N MET A 77 -17.89 -5.46 -4.23
CA MET A 77 -17.08 -6.65 -4.49
C MET A 77 -16.73 -7.39 -3.20
N VAL A 78 -16.29 -6.69 -2.16
CA VAL A 78 -16.01 -7.28 -0.85
C VAL A 78 -17.27 -7.88 -0.23
N GLY A 79 -18.42 -7.23 -0.36
CA GLY A 79 -19.70 -7.76 0.10
C GLY A 79 -20.05 -9.10 -0.56
N ILE A 80 -19.95 -9.17 -1.89
CA ILE A 80 -20.21 -10.41 -2.64
C ILE A 80 -19.25 -11.53 -2.24
N VAL A 81 -17.95 -11.21 -2.14
CA VAL A 81 -16.93 -12.18 -1.73
C VAL A 81 -17.17 -12.69 -0.31
N ALA A 82 -17.52 -11.81 0.64
CA ALA A 82 -17.79 -12.20 2.02
C ALA A 82 -19.00 -13.14 2.13
N VAL A 83 -20.10 -12.85 1.45
CA VAL A 83 -21.29 -13.71 1.44
C VAL A 83 -20.98 -15.06 0.81
N THR A 84 -20.32 -15.06 -0.34
CA THR A 84 -19.94 -16.29 -1.06
C THR A 84 -18.98 -17.14 -0.23
N TRP A 85 -17.99 -16.51 0.41
CA TRP A 85 -17.03 -17.18 1.27
C TRP A 85 -17.71 -17.79 2.49
N LYS A 86 -18.58 -17.05 3.18
CA LYS A 86 -19.34 -17.60 4.31
C LYS A 86 -20.18 -18.79 3.87
N PHE A 87 -20.93 -18.66 2.78
CA PHE A 87 -21.74 -19.76 2.25
C PHE A 87 -20.92 -21.00 1.90
N SER A 88 -19.75 -20.80 1.29
CA SER A 88 -18.81 -21.88 0.94
C SER A 88 -18.22 -22.53 2.19
N ALA A 89 -17.75 -21.75 3.16
CA ALA A 89 -17.11 -22.24 4.38
C ALA A 89 -18.08 -23.05 5.26
N GLU A 90 -19.38 -22.74 5.21
CA GLU A 90 -20.39 -23.52 5.93
C GLU A 90 -20.71 -24.88 5.31
N ARG A 91 -20.46 -25.03 4.00
CA ARG A 91 -20.69 -26.27 3.25
C ARG A 91 -19.46 -27.15 3.15
N GLU A 92 -18.30 -26.66 3.60
CA GLU A 92 -17.07 -27.44 3.57
C GLU A 92 -17.14 -28.60 4.57
N THR A 93 -17.16 -29.82 4.05
CA THR A 93 -17.14 -31.06 4.84
C THR A 93 -15.91 -31.90 4.48
N TRP A 94 -15.22 -32.38 5.50
CA TRP A 94 -14.03 -33.21 5.46
C TRP A 94 -14.42 -34.66 5.69
N ALA A 95 -13.96 -35.55 4.81
CA ALA A 95 -14.23 -36.98 4.91
C ALA A 95 -13.54 -37.63 6.12
N ARG A 96 -12.37 -37.12 6.49
CA ARG A 96 -11.55 -37.64 7.59
C ARG A 96 -10.90 -36.50 8.37
N LYS A 97 -10.71 -36.72 9.67
CA LYS A 97 -9.95 -35.84 10.54
C LYS A 97 -8.46 -35.90 10.18
N PRO A 98 -7.79 -34.76 9.91
CA PRO A 98 -6.36 -34.71 9.59
C PRO A 98 -5.50 -35.16 10.78
N GLU A 99 -4.25 -35.51 10.50
CA GLU A 99 -3.32 -35.92 11.55
C GLU A 99 -2.96 -34.73 12.47
N PRO A 100 -2.79 -34.97 13.79
CA PRO A 100 -2.34 -33.94 14.72
C PRO A 100 -0.96 -33.42 14.33
N GLY A 101 -0.85 -32.12 14.02
CA GLY A 101 0.41 -31.45 13.67
C GLY A 101 0.51 -30.97 12.22
N GLU A 102 -0.34 -31.43 11.31
CA GLU A 102 -0.38 -30.89 9.94
C GLU A 102 -1.00 -29.49 9.93
N TRP A 103 -0.47 -28.54 9.15
CA TRP A 103 -1.04 -27.19 9.02
C TRP A 103 -1.90 -27.06 7.76
N HIS A 104 -3.09 -26.46 7.90
CA HIS A 104 -4.01 -26.21 6.78
C HIS A 104 -4.61 -24.80 6.92
N PRO A 105 -4.70 -24.02 5.83
CA PRO A 105 -5.27 -22.67 5.89
C PRO A 105 -6.77 -22.69 6.20
N SER A 106 -7.48 -23.75 5.81
CA SER A 106 -8.90 -23.95 6.10
C SER A 106 -9.24 -24.02 7.58
N ARG A 107 -8.27 -24.28 8.47
CA ARG A 107 -8.48 -24.27 9.93
C ARG A 107 -8.99 -22.93 10.46
N TYR A 108 -8.79 -21.82 9.74
CA TYR A 108 -9.28 -20.51 10.18
C TYR A 108 -10.79 -20.32 9.97
N TRP A 109 -11.42 -21.06 9.04
CA TRP A 109 -12.83 -20.81 8.65
C TRP A 109 -13.71 -22.05 8.59
N SER A 110 -13.15 -23.25 8.40
CA SER A 110 -13.93 -24.48 8.26
C SER A 110 -14.44 -24.97 9.60
N LYS A 111 -15.77 -25.09 9.73
CA LYS A 111 -16.45 -25.43 11.00
C LYS A 111 -15.96 -26.74 11.62
N GLN A 112 -15.79 -27.78 10.82
CA GLN A 112 -15.39 -29.11 11.29
C GLN A 112 -13.97 -29.12 11.87
N LEU A 113 -13.01 -28.50 11.18
CA LEU A 113 -11.63 -28.39 11.63
C LEU A 113 -11.53 -27.62 12.95
N ILE A 114 -12.20 -26.47 13.04
CA ILE A 114 -12.24 -25.66 14.26
C ILE A 114 -12.82 -26.45 15.45
N GLN A 115 -13.84 -27.27 15.19
CA GLN A 115 -14.47 -28.09 16.24
C GLN A 115 -13.52 -29.20 16.72
N TRP A 116 -12.87 -29.92 15.79
CA TRP A 116 -11.87 -30.92 16.16
C TRP A 116 -10.68 -30.34 16.90
N ASP A 117 -10.17 -29.17 16.49
CA ASP A 117 -9.07 -28.47 17.17
C ASP A 117 -9.46 -27.98 18.58
N LYS A 118 -10.76 -27.72 18.83
CA LYS A 118 -11.26 -27.42 20.19
C LYS A 118 -11.31 -28.69 21.04
N GLU A 119 -11.83 -29.78 20.49
CA GLU A 119 -11.94 -31.06 21.17
C GLU A 119 -10.56 -31.62 21.56
N ASP A 120 -9.56 -31.51 20.69
CA ASP A 120 -8.20 -31.97 20.98
C ASP A 120 -7.57 -31.16 22.10
N ARG A 121 -7.69 -29.83 22.08
CA ARG A 121 -7.22 -28.97 23.18
C ARG A 121 -7.90 -29.28 24.51
N LEU A 122 -9.20 -29.58 24.50
CA LEU A 122 -9.92 -29.96 25.73
C LEU A 122 -9.46 -31.31 26.27
N LYS A 123 -9.19 -32.29 25.40
CA LYS A 123 -8.64 -33.61 25.78
C LYS A 123 -7.23 -33.49 26.36
N GLU A 124 -6.37 -32.69 25.73
CA GLU A 124 -5.02 -32.41 26.25
C GLU A 124 -5.08 -31.77 27.64
N GLN A 125 -6.00 -30.82 27.86
CA GLN A 125 -6.20 -30.20 29.17
C GLN A 125 -6.78 -31.14 30.22
N ALA A 126 -7.62 -32.10 29.83
CA ALA A 126 -8.14 -33.11 30.74
C ALA A 126 -7.04 -34.08 31.17
N ASN A 127 -6.29 -34.62 30.21
CA ASN A 127 -5.16 -35.52 30.46
C ASN A 127 -4.04 -34.87 31.27
N ALA A 128 -3.83 -33.55 31.14
CA ALA A 128 -2.84 -32.82 31.93
C ALA A 128 -3.28 -32.54 33.38
N LYS A 129 -4.56 -32.75 33.71
CA LYS A 129 -5.12 -32.56 35.06
C LYS A 129 -5.23 -33.87 35.86
N GLU A 130 -5.20 -35.01 35.17
CA GLU A 130 -5.07 -36.34 35.77
C GLU A 130 -3.60 -36.64 36.11
#